data_AF-A0A160TB86-F1
#
_entry.id   AF-A0A160TB86-F1
#
_cell.length_a   1.000
_cell.length_b   1.000
_cell.length_c   1.000
_cell.angle_alpha   90.00
_cell.angle_beta   90.00
_cell.angle_gamma   90.00
#
_symmetry.space_group_name_H-M   'P 1'
#
loop_
_entity.id
_entity.type
_entity.pdbx_description
1 polymer ?
#
loop_
_entity_poly.entity_id
_entity_poly.type
_entity_poly.pdbx_seq_one_letter_code
_entity_poly.pdbx_strand_id
1 'polypeptide(L)'
;MDISPGEMKQVTVRQEGDRVLLLHNGRLLFSLPWQAALDLGRALHVQGKRAEEEANAARIVFDQAILTRVGFPIGLSNRPDILAEAAKEAAWNRDLRRYIRGDNAAGIANQTVFGTPRVTVAPPKQQSRED
;
A
#
# COMPACT_ATOMS: atom_id res chain seq x y z
N MET A 1 -2.59 -24.64 48.05
CA MET A 1 -1.69 -23.49 47.86
C MET A 1 -1.56 -23.31 46.36
N ASP A 2 -2.42 -22.48 45.78
CA ASP A 2 -2.45 -22.20 44.35
C ASP A 2 -1.40 -21.13 44.03
N ILE A 3 -0.41 -21.51 43.23
CA ILE A 3 0.54 -20.57 42.64
C ILE A 3 -0.07 -20.15 41.31
N SER A 4 -0.64 -18.95 41.26
CA SER A 4 -1.04 -18.30 40.02
C SER A 4 0.16 -18.30 39.04
N PRO A 5 0.05 -18.86 37.83
CA PRO A 5 1.12 -18.74 36.86
C PRO A 5 1.14 -17.29 36.41
N GLY A 6 2.17 -16.57 36.87
CA GLY A 6 2.48 -15.25 36.35
C GLY A 6 2.53 -15.32 34.83
N GLU A 7 1.86 -14.38 34.19
CA GLU A 7 1.73 -14.24 32.75
C GLU A 7 3.12 -14.34 32.11
N MET A 8 3.47 -15.53 31.60
CA MET A 8 4.75 -15.72 30.93
C MET A 8 4.69 -14.93 29.64
N LYS A 9 5.38 -13.77 29.62
CA LYS A 9 5.59 -13.05 28.37
C LYS A 9 6.28 -13.99 27.39
N GLN A 10 5.62 -14.23 26.26
CA GLN A 10 6.08 -15.14 25.22
C GLN A 10 7.48 -14.75 24.71
N VAL A 11 7.78 -13.44 24.71
CA VAL A 11 9.11 -12.87 24.42
C VAL A 11 9.54 -11.94 25.55
N THR A 12 10.78 -12.10 26.02
CA THR A 12 11.40 -11.26 27.04
C THR A 12 12.74 -10.73 26.52
N VAL A 13 12.91 -9.41 26.54
CA VAL A 13 14.18 -8.74 26.21
C VAL A 13 14.77 -8.19 27.50
N ARG A 14 16.03 -8.50 27.79
CA ARG A 14 16.73 -8.05 29.00
C ARG A 14 18.19 -7.75 28.71
N GLN A 15 18.78 -6.89 29.52
CA GLN A 15 20.19 -6.53 29.44
C GLN A 15 20.96 -7.20 30.59
N GLU A 16 22.10 -7.80 30.26
CA GLU A 16 23.06 -8.33 31.22
C GLU A 16 24.46 -7.86 30.81
N GLY A 17 25.08 -6.99 31.62
CA GLY A 17 26.37 -6.39 31.29
C GLY A 17 26.29 -5.56 30.00
N ASP A 18 27.21 -5.80 29.06
CA ASP A 18 27.27 -5.13 27.76
C ASP A 18 26.45 -5.84 26.66
N ARG A 19 25.62 -6.81 27.04
CA ARG A 19 24.83 -7.65 26.12
C ARG A 19 23.33 -7.51 26.33
N VAL A 20 22.60 -7.71 25.25
CA VAL A 20 21.13 -7.79 25.21
C VAL A 20 20.72 -9.23 24.88
N LEU A 21 19.87 -9.80 25.70
CA LEU A 21 19.37 -11.17 25.60
C LEU A 21 17.92 -11.13 25.14
N LEU A 22 17.61 -11.91 24.11
CA LEU A 22 16.24 -12.21 23.69
C LEU A 22 15.90 -13.63 24.16
N LEU A 23 14.83 -13.76 24.94
CA LEU A 23 14.32 -15.06 25.37
C LEU A 23 12.90 -15.27 24.85
N HIS A 24 12.61 -16.50 24.45
CA HIS A 24 11.28 -16.94 24.07
C HIS A 24 10.90 -18.15 24.92
N ASN A 25 9.79 -18.06 25.64
CA ASN A 25 9.34 -19.08 26.61
C ASN A 25 10.46 -19.49 27.60
N GLY A 26 11.20 -18.50 28.11
CA GLY A 26 12.30 -18.72 29.05
C GLY A 26 13.60 -19.26 28.42
N ARG A 27 13.60 -19.67 27.16
CA ARG A 27 14.80 -20.14 26.44
C ARG A 27 15.51 -18.97 25.77
N LEU A 28 16.82 -18.87 25.97
CA LEU A 28 17.66 -17.90 25.27
C LEU A 28 17.67 -18.21 23.76
N LEU A 29 17.25 -17.24 22.95
CA LEU A 29 17.35 -17.32 21.49
C LEU A 29 18.67 -16.73 21.01
N PHE A 30 19.00 -15.50 21.45
CA PHE A 30 20.26 -14.85 21.11
C PHE A 30 20.71 -13.90 22.22
N SER A 31 22.04 -13.77 22.33
CA SER A 31 22.73 -12.81 23.18
C SER A 31 23.63 -11.95 22.30
N LEU A 32 23.31 -10.68 22.17
CA LEU A 32 23.96 -9.74 21.25
C LEU A 32 24.75 -8.69 22.03
N PRO A 33 25.94 -8.27 21.55
CA PRO A 33 26.53 -7.02 22.02
C PRO A 33 25.56 -5.85 21.82
N TRP A 34 25.60 -4.85 22.70
CA TRP A 34 24.64 -3.73 22.69
C TRP A 34 24.50 -3.04 21.31
N GLN A 35 25.60 -2.84 20.57
CA GLN A 35 25.58 -2.22 19.25
C GLN A 35 24.77 -3.04 18.23
N ALA A 36 25.01 -4.35 18.19
CA ALA A 36 24.29 -5.26 17.29
C ALA A 36 22.80 -5.36 17.66
N ALA A 37 22.46 -5.25 18.94
CA ALA A 37 21.07 -5.21 19.39
C ALA A 37 20.34 -3.95 18.90
N LEU A 38 21.00 -2.78 18.92
CA LEU A 38 20.44 -1.54 18.36
C LEU A 38 20.25 -1.63 16.84
N ASP A 39 21.21 -2.21 16.13
CA ASP A 39 21.13 -2.39 14.68
C ASP A 39 19.98 -3.34 14.31
N LEU A 40 19.86 -4.46 15.02
CA LEU A 40 18.76 -5.39 14.86
C LEU A 40 17.40 -4.75 15.18
N GLY A 41 17.31 -3.99 16.28
CA GLY A 41 16.09 -3.29 16.66
C GLY A 41 15.61 -2.31 15.58
N ARG A 42 16.53 -1.55 14.98
CA ARG A 42 16.22 -0.67 13.85
C ARG A 42 15.75 -1.44 12.63
N ALA A 43 16.43 -2.53 12.28
CA ALA A 43 16.04 -3.38 11.15
C ALA A 43 14.64 -3.99 11.36
N LEU A 44 14.38 -4.53 12.55
CA LEU A 44 13.07 -5.09 12.91
C LEU A 44 11.97 -4.02 12.86
N HIS A 45 12.24 -2.81 13.33
CA HIS A 45 11.29 -1.71 13.26
C HIS A 45 10.91 -1.38 11.81
N VAL A 46 11.89 -1.26 10.92
CA VAL A 46 11.66 -1.01 9.48
C VAL A 46 10.84 -2.13 8.84
N GLN A 47 11.18 -3.39 9.12
CA GLN A 47 10.42 -4.54 8.59
C GLN A 47 9.00 -4.60 9.17
N GLY A 48 8.84 -4.27 10.46
CA GLY A 48 7.53 -4.17 11.10
C GLY A 48 6.64 -3.13 10.40
N LYS A 49 7.20 -1.96 10.05
CA LYS A 49 6.47 -0.93 9.31
C LYS A 49 6.07 -1.35 7.89
N ARG A 50 6.94 -2.09 7.19
CA ARG A 50 6.60 -2.66 5.87
C ARG A 50 5.50 -3.72 5.98
N ALA A 51 5.55 -4.57 6.99
CA ALA A 51 4.53 -5.58 7.23
C ALA A 51 3.18 -4.96 7.63
N GLU A 52 3.20 -3.90 8.46
CA GLU A 52 2.02 -3.10 8.79
C GLU A 52 1.37 -2.49 7.53
N GLU A 53 2.19 -1.92 6.63
CA GLU A 53 1.72 -1.36 5.35
C GLU A 53 1.09 -2.43 4.46
N GLU A 54 1.71 -3.61 4.33
CA GLU A 54 1.15 -4.75 3.59
C GLU A 54 -0.19 -5.22 4.18
N ALA A 55 -0.24 -5.39 5.51
CA ALA A 55 -1.45 -5.84 6.19
C ALA A 55 -2.63 -4.86 6.03
N ASN A 56 -2.33 -3.57 5.86
CA ASN A 56 -3.32 -2.51 5.67
C ASN A 56 -3.46 -2.05 4.22
N ALA A 57 -2.84 -2.74 3.25
CA ALA A 57 -2.72 -2.28 1.88
C ALA A 57 -4.08 -1.90 1.27
N ALA A 58 -5.12 -2.72 1.42
CA ALA A 58 -6.44 -2.43 0.88
C ALA A 58 -7.07 -1.14 1.44
N ARG A 59 -6.91 -0.89 2.75
CA ARG A 59 -7.40 0.35 3.38
C ARG A 59 -6.59 1.56 2.88
N ILE A 60 -5.27 1.42 2.82
CA ILE A 60 -4.37 2.47 2.31
C ILE A 60 -4.71 2.79 0.85
N VAL A 61 -4.98 1.79 0.01
CA VAL A 61 -5.40 1.97 -1.38
C VAL A 61 -6.67 2.82 -1.46
N PHE A 62 -7.69 2.50 -0.65
CA PHE A 62 -8.96 3.23 -0.67
C PHE A 62 -8.81 4.68 -0.16
N ASP A 63 -8.11 4.88 0.95
CA ASP A 63 -7.86 6.22 1.50
C ASP A 63 -7.00 7.06 0.54
N GLN A 64 -5.98 6.45 -0.06
CA GLN A 64 -5.17 7.08 -1.10
C GLN A 64 -6.01 7.43 -2.32
N ALA A 65 -6.96 6.57 -2.71
CA ALA A 65 -7.84 6.83 -3.84
C ALA A 65 -8.73 8.06 -3.61
N ILE A 66 -9.24 8.24 -2.38
CA ILE A 66 -9.97 9.45 -1.98
C ILE A 66 -9.06 10.67 -2.13
N LEU A 67 -7.87 10.65 -1.53
CA LEU A 67 -6.91 11.76 -1.56
C LEU A 67 -6.50 12.13 -2.99
N THR A 68 -6.18 11.13 -3.80
CA THR A 68 -5.83 11.30 -5.21
C THR A 68 -7.00 11.89 -5.99
N ARG A 69 -8.23 11.45 -5.74
CA ARG A 69 -9.42 11.96 -6.46
C ARG A 69 -9.69 13.43 -6.14
N VAL A 70 -9.56 13.85 -4.88
CA VAL A 70 -9.74 15.26 -4.47
C VAL A 70 -8.53 16.14 -4.82
N GLY A 71 -7.44 15.57 -5.31
CA GLY A 71 -6.22 16.32 -5.69
C GLY A 71 -5.35 16.72 -4.50
N PHE A 72 -5.44 15.99 -3.39
CA PHE A 72 -4.60 16.25 -2.22
C PHE A 72 -3.14 15.81 -2.51
N PRO A 73 -2.13 16.68 -2.30
CA PRO A 73 -0.77 16.46 -2.80
C PRO A 73 0.08 15.55 -1.90
N ILE A 74 -0.52 14.66 -1.10
CA ILE A 74 0.19 13.79 -0.15
C ILE A 74 -0.14 12.32 -0.43
N GLY A 75 0.89 11.48 -0.39
CA GLY A 75 0.78 10.03 -0.44
C GLY A 75 0.83 9.39 0.94
N LEU A 76 -0.04 8.40 1.19
CA LEU A 76 -0.05 7.56 2.39
C LEU A 76 0.96 6.41 2.31
N SER A 77 1.50 6.15 1.12
CA SER A 77 2.45 5.09 0.83
C SER A 77 3.45 5.56 -0.22
N ASN A 78 4.67 5.02 -0.16
CA ASN A 78 5.69 5.17 -1.20
C ASN A 78 5.78 3.95 -2.12
N ARG A 79 4.90 2.96 -1.95
CA ARG A 79 4.92 1.72 -2.71
C ARG A 79 4.22 1.87 -4.06
N PRO A 80 4.90 1.58 -5.19
CA PRO A 80 4.36 1.85 -6.52
C PRO A 80 3.14 0.98 -6.87
N ASP A 81 3.06 -0.24 -6.35
CA ASP A 81 1.92 -1.14 -6.51
C ASP A 81 0.67 -0.62 -5.79
N ILE A 82 0.80 -0.17 -4.53
CA ILE A 82 -0.30 0.45 -3.77
C ILE A 82 -0.79 1.72 -4.47
N LEU A 83 0.14 2.58 -4.91
CA LEU A 83 -0.21 3.83 -5.60
C LEU A 83 -0.90 3.57 -6.96
N ALA A 84 -0.46 2.56 -7.72
CA ALA A 84 -1.08 2.19 -8.98
C ALA A 84 -2.51 1.68 -8.78
N GLU A 85 -2.74 0.88 -7.74
CA GLU A 85 -4.08 0.38 -7.42
C GLU A 85 -4.99 1.50 -6.92
N ALA A 86 -4.48 2.40 -6.07
CA ALA A 86 -5.21 3.58 -5.61
C ALA A 86 -5.59 4.52 -6.78
N ALA A 87 -4.74 4.67 -7.79
CA ALA A 87 -5.04 5.46 -8.98
C ALA A 87 -6.18 4.84 -9.81
N LYS A 88 -6.20 3.51 -9.97
CA LYS A 88 -7.32 2.81 -10.63
C LYS A 88 -8.61 2.99 -9.85
N GLU A 89 -8.55 2.80 -8.54
CA GLU A 89 -9.69 2.94 -7.65
C GLU A 89 -10.24 4.37 -7.68
N ALA A 90 -9.37 5.38 -7.61
CA ALA A 90 -9.75 6.79 -7.71
C ALA A 90 -10.43 7.12 -9.04
N ALA A 91 -10.00 6.49 -10.14
CA ALA A 91 -10.54 6.72 -11.48
C ALA A 91 -11.87 5.98 -11.73
N TRP A 92 -12.02 4.75 -11.23
CA TRP A 92 -13.08 3.84 -11.67
C TRP A 92 -14.07 3.42 -10.57
N ASN A 93 -13.77 3.63 -9.28
CA ASN A 93 -14.70 3.28 -8.20
C ASN A 93 -16.01 4.07 -8.33
N ARG A 94 -17.13 3.33 -8.35
CA ARG A 94 -18.48 3.86 -8.56
C ARG A 94 -18.88 4.87 -7.49
N ASP A 95 -18.57 4.60 -6.22
CA ASP A 95 -18.95 5.42 -5.08
C ASP A 95 -18.11 6.68 -5.02
N LEU A 96 -16.79 6.57 -5.18
CA LEU A 96 -15.90 7.73 -5.27
C LEU A 96 -16.32 8.67 -6.40
N ARG A 97 -16.67 8.13 -7.58
CA ARG A 97 -17.19 8.94 -8.69
C ARG A 97 -18.56 9.53 -8.41
N ARG A 98 -19.40 8.83 -7.65
CA ARG A 98 -20.75 9.29 -7.29
C ARG A 98 -20.69 10.43 -6.28
N TYR A 99 -19.83 10.35 -5.28
CA TYR A 99 -19.80 11.29 -4.16
C TYR A 99 -18.75 12.41 -4.31
N ILE A 100 -17.68 12.17 -5.08
CA ILE A 100 -16.64 13.16 -5.38
C ILE A 100 -16.71 13.49 -6.88
N ARG A 101 -17.51 14.50 -7.24
CA ARG A 101 -17.83 14.92 -8.62
C ARG A 101 -17.26 16.29 -8.95
N GLY A 102 -17.03 16.53 -10.24
CA GLY A 102 -16.82 17.87 -10.81
C GLY A 102 -15.72 18.64 -10.09
N ASP A 103 -16.08 19.81 -9.56
CA ASP A 103 -15.19 20.75 -8.86
C ASP A 103 -14.52 20.14 -7.62
N ASN A 104 -15.12 19.12 -7.00
CA ASN A 104 -14.54 18.41 -5.85
C ASN A 104 -13.56 17.30 -6.26
N ALA A 105 -13.52 16.93 -7.54
CA ALA A 105 -12.62 15.91 -8.09
C ALA A 105 -11.40 16.55 -8.78
N ALA A 106 -10.71 17.45 -8.07
CA ALA A 106 -9.64 18.28 -8.63
C ALA A 106 -8.40 17.47 -9.08
N GLY A 107 -8.19 16.26 -8.55
CA GLY A 107 -7.04 15.42 -8.91
C GLY A 107 -7.28 14.46 -10.08
N ILE A 108 -8.48 13.88 -10.17
CA ILE A 108 -8.93 13.06 -11.31
C ILE A 108 -10.32 13.53 -11.72
N ALA A 109 -10.37 14.61 -12.49
CA ALA A 109 -11.60 15.07 -13.10
C ALA A 109 -12.15 13.98 -14.04
N ASN A 110 -13.48 13.93 -14.23
CA ASN A 110 -14.07 13.11 -15.30
C ASN A 110 -13.53 13.64 -16.64
N GLN A 111 -12.45 13.07 -17.16
CA GLN A 111 -12.06 13.24 -18.55
C GLN A 111 -13.05 12.45 -19.39
N THR A 112 -14.19 13.07 -19.67
CA THR A 112 -15.09 12.58 -20.70
C THR A 112 -14.37 12.80 -22.02
N VAL A 113 -13.63 11.80 -22.49
CA VAL A 113 -13.09 11.82 -23.85
C VAL A 113 -14.28 11.65 -24.79
N PHE A 114 -14.90 12.76 -25.18
CA PHE A 114 -15.84 12.79 -26.28
C PHE A 114 -15.04 12.67 -27.58
N GLY A 115 -14.78 11.45 -28.02
CA GLY A 115 -14.35 11.19 -29.38
C GLY A 115 -15.57 11.12 -30.28
N THR A 116 -15.61 11.93 -31.35
CA THR A 116 -16.50 11.62 -32.48
C THR A 116 -15.96 10.36 -33.16
N PRO A 117 -16.69 9.24 -33.21
CA PRO A 117 -16.20 8.06 -33.91
C PRO A 117 -15.96 8.42 -35.38
N ARG A 118 -14.70 8.34 -35.82
CA ARG A 118 -14.34 8.58 -37.21
C ARG A 118 -14.60 7.30 -38.00
N VAL A 119 -15.77 7.22 -38.62
CA VAL A 119 -16.08 6.17 -39.61
C VAL A 119 -15.24 6.43 -40.86
N THR A 120 -14.32 5.52 -41.17
CA THR A 120 -13.56 5.53 -42.43
C THR A 120 -14.23 4.59 -43.42
N VAL A 121 -14.82 5.15 -44.47
CA VAL A 121 -15.38 4.37 -45.59
C VAL A 121 -14.26 4.20 -46.62
N ALA A 122 -13.85 2.95 -46.86
CA ALA A 122 -12.91 2.66 -47.93
C ALA A 122 -13.59 2.92 -49.29
N PRO A 123 -12.88 3.52 -50.27
CA PRO A 123 -13.43 3.68 -51.61
C PRO A 123 -13.73 2.30 -52.21
N PRO A 124 -14.83 2.16 -52.98
CA PRO A 124 -15.19 0.88 -53.60
C PRO A 124 -14.04 0.41 -54.51
N LYS A 125 -13.70 -0.89 -54.42
CA LYS A 125 -12.69 -1.49 -55.29
C LYS A 125 -13.10 -1.28 -56.75
N GLN A 126 -12.29 -0.53 -57.50
CA GLN A 126 -12.44 -0.44 -58.95
C GLN A 126 -12.22 -1.84 -59.53
N GLN A 127 -13.29 -2.43 -60.05
CA GLN A 127 -13.17 -3.60 -60.90
C GLN A 127 -12.49 -3.14 -62.19
N SER A 128 -11.26 -3.58 -62.42
CA SER A 128 -10.61 -3.49 -63.72
C SER A 128 -11.50 -4.23 -64.73
N ARG A 129 -12.08 -3.49 -65.66
CA ARG A 129 -12.64 -4.08 -66.88
C ARG A 129 -11.45 -4.55 -67.72
N GLU A 130 -11.29 -5.86 -67.84
CA GLU A 130 -10.46 -6.47 -68.87
C GLU A 130 -11.27 -6.44 -70.18
N ASP A 131 -10.64 -5.95 -71.25
CA ASP A 131 -11.13 -5.94 -72.63
C ASP A 131 -11.00 -7.34 -73.28
#